data_AF-W4M552-F1
#
_entry.id   AF-W4M552-F1
#
_cell.length_a   1.000
_cell.length_b   1.000
_cell.length_c   1.000
_cell.angle_alpha   90.00
_cell.angle_beta   90.00
_cell.angle_gamma   90.00
#
_symmetry.space_group_name_H-M   'P 1'
#
loop_
_entity.id
_entity.type
_entity.pdbx_description
1 polymer ?
#
loop_
_entity_poly.entity_id
_entity_poly.type
_entity_poly.pdbx_seq_one_letter_code
_entity_poly.pdbx_strand_id
1 'polypeptide(L)'
;MRDLNDLMTTPDGVAFLASNDIWIHPEDFLARLEPPVQSGLIHPSDAGPRKPIYALQQIYVDCTQSMLDRITLLDRFEPHADCYPFFLWIDTDLSGTDALMHRFHWPLFNKQVSVRISPSVHDSRELRFIPTETTRLEQALEKLNIYLGQSITGRKKVTRSKVRAKFEQLKAVFLQQPDEMLSELNYRVIYFLLNHHSGLNPVSMIVSDLLDRDVITGEINVYLNHLDAAISAFNNAVEALRAEDIDPKVKPLSGDYLPLHVSCLDCHRRLRLHREHQGQDQFATASCKCHQQYRFYLGRHELSMDEIAQAGPWSPDVSLTLFLNDFVSGYIGGGSSGIYYGLVMKAVVEKVLHKRRVPILLPHTTHTERDDAAHVDSLLYRYLLD
;
A
#
# COMPACT_ATOMS: atom_id res chain seq x y z
N MET A 1 -8.28 -20.63 14.58
CA MET A 1 -8.06 -19.18 14.53
C MET A 1 -8.94 -18.59 13.46
N ARG A 2 -9.85 -17.73 13.90
CA ARG A 2 -10.73 -16.89 13.09
C ARG A 2 -9.91 -15.84 12.35
N ASP A 3 -10.26 -15.59 11.10
CA ASP A 3 -9.72 -14.48 10.32
C ASP A 3 -10.65 -13.26 10.33
N LEU A 4 -10.32 -12.22 9.56
CA LEU A 4 -11.14 -11.01 9.53
C LEU A 4 -12.54 -11.27 8.96
N ASN A 5 -12.67 -12.15 7.97
CA ASN A 5 -13.96 -12.47 7.37
C ASN A 5 -14.86 -13.18 8.38
N ASP A 6 -14.29 -14.08 9.19
CA ASP A 6 -15.03 -14.70 10.29
C ASP A 6 -15.54 -13.66 11.31
N LEU A 7 -14.73 -12.64 11.61
CA LEU A 7 -15.13 -11.56 12.52
C LEU A 7 -16.22 -10.66 11.92
N MET A 8 -16.17 -10.37 10.61
CA MET A 8 -17.16 -9.51 9.94
C MET A 8 -18.52 -10.19 9.70
N THR A 9 -18.62 -11.51 9.85
CA THR A 9 -19.83 -12.28 9.53
C THR A 9 -20.64 -12.71 10.76
N THR A 10 -20.13 -12.48 11.97
CA THR A 10 -20.80 -12.85 13.23
C THR A 10 -21.10 -11.61 14.08
N PRO A 11 -22.24 -11.55 14.80
CA PRO A 11 -22.57 -10.39 15.65
C PRO A 11 -21.49 -10.09 16.71
N ASP A 12 -20.96 -11.14 17.36
CA ASP A 12 -19.89 -11.00 18.36
C ASP A 12 -18.58 -10.50 17.74
N GLY A 13 -18.25 -10.96 16.53
CA GLY A 13 -17.09 -10.49 15.80
C GLY A 13 -17.22 -9.02 15.38
N VAL A 14 -18.38 -8.59 14.91
CA VAL A 14 -18.65 -7.20 14.55
C VAL A 14 -18.60 -6.29 15.79
N ALA A 15 -19.17 -6.73 16.92
CA ALA A 15 -19.09 -6.00 18.19
C ALA A 15 -17.63 -5.89 18.69
N PHE A 16 -16.85 -6.96 18.55
CA PHE A 16 -15.42 -6.94 18.84
C PHE A 16 -14.68 -5.92 17.97
N LEU A 17 -14.91 -5.93 16.65
CA LEU A 17 -14.29 -4.96 15.73
C LEU A 17 -14.66 -3.52 16.10
N ALA A 18 -15.94 -3.24 16.36
CA ALA A 18 -16.41 -1.90 16.74
C ALA A 18 -15.81 -1.41 18.07
N SER A 19 -15.65 -2.30 19.07
CA SER A 19 -14.99 -1.98 20.34
C SER A 19 -13.51 -1.58 20.19
N ASN A 20 -12.95 -1.87 19.02
CA ASN A 20 -11.57 -1.60 18.63
C ASN A 20 -11.47 -0.52 17.54
N ASP A 21 -12.53 0.29 17.37
CA ASP A 21 -12.65 1.37 16.38
C ASP A 21 -12.49 0.90 14.93
N ILE A 22 -12.85 -0.37 14.66
CA ILE A 22 -12.92 -0.96 13.32
C ILE A 22 -14.40 -1.09 12.93
N TRP A 23 -14.79 -0.39 11.89
CA TRP A 23 -16.15 -0.24 11.42
C TRP A 23 -16.36 -0.93 10.07
N ILE A 24 -17.58 -1.40 9.83
CA ILE A 24 -18.01 -1.98 8.54
C ILE A 24 -19.07 -1.12 7.85
N HIS A 25 -19.71 -0.21 8.59
CA HIS A 25 -20.71 0.73 8.09
C HIS A 25 -20.10 2.13 7.92
N PRO A 26 -20.17 2.75 6.74
CA PRO A 26 -19.61 4.07 6.49
C PRO A 26 -20.17 5.18 7.39
N GLU A 27 -21.45 5.11 7.74
CA GLU A 27 -22.14 6.12 8.55
C GLU A 27 -21.61 6.13 10.00
N ASP A 28 -21.43 4.95 10.59
CA ASP A 28 -20.85 4.80 11.92
C ASP A 28 -19.38 5.25 11.93
N PHE A 29 -18.63 4.92 10.88
CA PHE A 29 -17.26 5.39 10.71
C PHE A 29 -17.18 6.92 10.64
N LEU A 30 -18.01 7.56 9.81
CA LEU A 30 -18.10 9.02 9.68
C LEU A 30 -18.37 9.71 11.02
N ALA A 31 -19.28 9.14 11.83
CA ALA A 31 -19.63 9.68 13.14
C ALA A 31 -18.46 9.67 14.15
N ARG A 32 -17.40 8.89 13.88
CA ARG A 32 -16.23 8.73 14.75
C ARG A 32 -15.01 9.53 14.28
N LEU A 33 -15.09 10.19 13.14
CA LEU A 33 -13.97 10.97 12.59
C LEU A 33 -13.74 12.25 13.38
N GLU A 34 -12.54 12.40 13.91
CA GLU A 34 -12.05 13.60 14.58
C GLU A 34 -10.99 14.31 13.72
N PRO A 35 -10.81 15.64 13.85
CA PRO A 35 -9.74 16.36 13.18
C PRO A 35 -8.35 15.75 13.45
N PRO A 36 -7.40 15.86 12.50
CA PRO A 36 -6.04 15.41 12.72
C PRO A 36 -5.37 16.26 13.81
N VAL A 37 -4.44 15.66 14.55
CA VAL A 37 -3.66 16.33 15.60
C VAL A 37 -2.62 17.27 14.97
N GLN A 38 -2.04 16.86 13.85
CA GLN A 38 -1.01 17.58 13.13
C GLN A 38 -1.49 17.97 11.73
N SER A 39 -1.10 19.17 11.29
CA SER A 39 -1.22 19.61 9.90
C SER A 39 0.04 19.24 9.10
N GLY A 40 -0.01 19.38 7.78
CA GLY A 40 1.18 19.25 6.91
C GLY A 40 1.15 18.04 5.97
N LEU A 41 0.21 17.12 6.16
CA LEU A 41 -0.01 16.03 5.19
C LEU A 41 -0.68 16.54 3.91
N ILE A 42 -1.73 17.35 4.05
CA ILE A 42 -2.42 18.02 2.95
C ILE A 42 -1.68 19.31 2.60
N HIS A 43 -1.50 19.57 1.30
CA HIS A 43 -0.86 20.78 0.83
C HIS A 43 -1.66 22.02 1.28
N PRO A 44 -1.04 23.13 1.70
CA PRO A 44 -1.75 24.32 2.19
C PRO A 44 -2.77 24.91 1.22
N SER A 45 -2.60 24.73 -0.10
CA SER A 45 -3.57 25.17 -1.11
C SER A 45 -4.89 24.39 -1.05
N ASP A 46 -4.85 23.16 -0.54
CA ASP A 46 -5.99 22.25 -0.45
C ASP A 46 -6.49 22.16 1.01
N ALA A 47 -5.86 22.93 1.91
CA ALA A 47 -6.13 22.94 3.34
C ALA A 47 -7.41 23.72 3.65
N GLY A 48 -8.54 23.01 3.61
CA GLY A 48 -9.73 23.38 4.38
C GLY A 48 -9.70 22.75 5.79
N PRO A 49 -10.72 22.99 6.65
CA PRO A 49 -10.88 22.31 7.94
C PRO A 49 -11.30 20.84 7.77
N ARG A 50 -10.74 20.14 6.78
CA ARG A 50 -11.18 18.84 6.32
C ARG A 50 -10.47 17.73 7.08
N LYS A 51 -11.21 16.67 7.38
CA LYS A 51 -10.80 15.43 8.02
C LYS A 51 -10.16 14.51 6.98
N PRO A 52 -8.84 14.28 7.00
CA PRO A 52 -8.19 13.46 5.99
C PRO A 52 -8.57 11.99 6.18
N ILE A 53 -9.12 11.36 5.15
CA ILE A 53 -9.46 9.94 5.13
C ILE A 53 -8.67 9.31 4.01
N TYR A 54 -8.04 8.16 4.25
CA TYR A 54 -7.21 7.56 3.22
C TYR A 54 -7.37 6.07 3.09
N ALA A 55 -7.13 5.58 1.87
CA ALA A 55 -6.78 4.20 1.59
C ALA A 55 -5.34 4.18 1.06
N LEU A 56 -4.68 3.03 1.14
CA LEU A 56 -3.33 2.87 0.60
C LEU A 56 -3.19 1.58 -0.20
N GLN A 57 -2.30 1.59 -1.18
CA GLN A 57 -1.88 0.41 -1.92
C GLN A 57 -0.51 0.62 -2.58
N GLN A 58 0.24 -0.47 -2.75
CA GLN A 58 1.40 -0.51 -3.64
C GLN A 58 1.02 -0.13 -5.09
N ILE A 59 1.94 0.48 -5.83
CA ILE A 59 1.68 0.86 -7.23
C ILE A 59 1.80 -0.38 -8.14
N TYR A 60 0.66 -0.87 -8.60
CA TYR A 60 0.57 -2.00 -9.53
C TYR A 60 0.44 -1.55 -10.99
N VAL A 61 0.63 -2.47 -11.94
CA VAL A 61 0.32 -2.21 -13.36
C VAL A 61 -1.17 -2.50 -13.68
N ASP A 62 -1.90 -3.07 -12.73
CA ASP A 62 -3.31 -3.47 -12.86
C ASP A 62 -4.04 -3.27 -11.52
N CYS A 63 -5.36 -3.22 -11.56
CA CYS A 63 -6.19 -2.97 -10.39
C CYS A 63 -7.04 -4.21 -10.07
N THR A 64 -6.87 -4.76 -8.86
CA THR A 64 -7.69 -5.85 -8.34
C THR A 64 -9.03 -5.34 -7.83
N GLN A 65 -10.00 -6.22 -7.68
CA GLN A 65 -11.30 -5.92 -7.13
C GLN A 65 -11.20 -5.43 -5.69
N SER A 66 -10.32 -6.01 -4.86
CA SER A 66 -10.09 -5.56 -3.48
C SER A 66 -9.55 -4.12 -3.42
N MET A 67 -8.72 -3.74 -4.39
CA MET A 67 -8.26 -2.37 -4.54
C MET A 67 -9.38 -1.44 -5.01
N LEU A 68 -10.16 -1.85 -6.02
CA LEU A 68 -11.34 -1.11 -6.49
C LEU A 68 -12.39 -0.90 -5.40
N ASP A 69 -12.66 -1.92 -4.59
CA ASP A 69 -13.64 -1.86 -3.51
C ASP A 69 -13.23 -0.79 -2.48
N ARG A 70 -11.93 -0.68 -2.16
CA ARG A 70 -11.40 0.39 -1.29
C ARG A 70 -11.45 1.78 -1.93
N ILE A 71 -11.09 1.91 -3.21
CA ILE A 71 -11.16 3.21 -3.91
C ILE A 71 -12.62 3.67 -4.02
N THR A 72 -13.53 2.76 -4.37
CA THR A 72 -14.97 3.04 -4.45
C THR A 72 -15.53 3.43 -3.08
N LEU A 73 -15.07 2.76 -2.01
CA LEU A 73 -15.46 3.13 -0.64
C LEU A 73 -14.93 4.50 -0.24
N LEU A 74 -13.69 4.82 -0.63
CA LEU A 74 -13.07 6.12 -0.41
C LEU A 74 -13.82 7.25 -1.15
N ASP A 75 -14.23 7.00 -2.40
CA ASP A 75 -14.96 7.94 -3.25
C ASP A 75 -16.31 8.37 -2.64
N ARG A 76 -16.94 7.53 -1.83
CA ARG A 76 -18.18 7.87 -1.10
C ARG A 76 -18.03 9.05 -0.13
N PHE A 77 -16.80 9.37 0.27
CA PHE A 77 -16.54 10.49 1.18
C PHE A 77 -16.25 11.81 0.43
N GLU A 78 -16.14 11.80 -0.90
CA GLU A 78 -15.90 13.01 -1.70
C GLU A 78 -17.01 14.07 -1.56
N PRO A 79 -18.31 13.68 -1.54
CA PRO A 79 -19.40 14.65 -1.36
C PRO A 79 -19.45 15.31 0.03
N HIS A 80 -18.71 14.79 1.01
CA HIS A 80 -18.70 15.32 2.37
C HIS A 80 -17.72 16.49 2.48
N ALA A 81 -18.25 17.71 2.60
CA ALA A 81 -17.45 18.94 2.60
C ALA A 81 -16.42 19.04 3.75
N ASP A 82 -16.65 18.31 4.86
CA ASP A 82 -15.75 18.23 6.01
C ASP A 82 -14.71 17.12 5.89
N CYS A 83 -14.72 16.33 4.81
CA CYS A 83 -13.79 15.23 4.58
C CYS A 83 -12.78 15.57 3.46
N TYR A 84 -11.61 14.96 3.52
CA TYR A 84 -10.61 14.99 2.46
C TYR A 84 -10.19 13.55 2.14
N PRO A 85 -10.91 12.86 1.25
CA PRO A 85 -10.52 11.52 0.81
C PRO A 85 -9.31 11.58 -0.11
N PHE A 86 -8.28 10.79 0.18
CA PHE A 86 -7.12 10.65 -0.72
C PHE A 86 -6.59 9.21 -0.73
N PHE A 87 -5.95 8.83 -1.83
CA PHE A 87 -5.36 7.51 -2.01
C PHE A 87 -3.83 7.62 -1.96
N LEU A 88 -3.22 6.86 -1.06
CA LEU A 88 -1.77 6.85 -0.85
C LEU A 88 -1.13 5.68 -1.61
N TRP A 89 -0.27 6.03 -2.56
CA TRP A 89 0.45 5.11 -3.42
C TRP A 89 1.83 4.78 -2.87
N ILE A 90 2.09 3.50 -2.62
CA ILE A 90 3.37 3.03 -2.08
C ILE A 90 4.29 2.61 -3.23
N ASP A 91 5.25 3.49 -3.56
CA ASP A 91 6.32 3.24 -4.53
C ASP A 91 7.65 2.82 -3.87
N THR A 92 7.72 2.90 -2.54
CA THR A 92 8.91 2.65 -1.73
C THR A 92 9.03 1.23 -1.20
N ASP A 93 8.12 0.33 -1.53
CA ASP A 93 8.22 -1.07 -1.10
C ASP A 93 9.00 -1.92 -2.11
N LEU A 94 9.46 -3.08 -1.65
CA LEU A 94 10.19 -4.04 -2.46
C LEU A 94 9.30 -4.55 -3.59
N SER A 95 9.70 -4.28 -4.82
CA SER A 95 8.90 -4.51 -6.03
C SER A 95 8.58 -5.99 -6.30
N GLY A 96 9.37 -6.91 -5.74
CA GLY A 96 9.14 -8.35 -5.80
C GLY A 96 8.19 -8.91 -4.74
N THR A 97 7.64 -8.09 -3.84
CA THR A 97 6.67 -8.54 -2.82
C THR A 97 5.33 -8.93 -3.44
N ASP A 98 4.93 -8.27 -4.51
CA ASP A 98 3.73 -8.58 -5.27
C ASP A 98 4.03 -8.65 -6.76
N ALA A 99 3.52 -9.68 -7.44
CA ALA A 99 3.71 -9.84 -8.87
C ALA A 99 3.11 -8.68 -9.67
N LEU A 100 2.00 -8.08 -9.21
CA LEU A 100 1.28 -7.03 -9.93
C LEU A 100 2.07 -5.74 -10.10
N MET A 101 3.18 -5.56 -9.39
CA MET A 101 4.12 -4.45 -9.61
C MET A 101 4.93 -4.58 -10.90
N HIS A 102 5.03 -5.78 -11.46
CA HIS A 102 5.91 -6.10 -12.61
C HIS A 102 5.22 -6.85 -13.74
N ARG A 103 4.02 -7.36 -13.51
CA ARG A 103 3.28 -8.13 -14.51
C ARG A 103 1.79 -8.02 -14.28
N PHE A 104 1.02 -8.04 -15.35
CA PHE A 104 -0.40 -8.33 -15.28
C PHE A 104 -0.64 -9.80 -15.61
N HIS A 105 -1.73 -10.32 -15.05
CA HIS A 105 -2.19 -11.68 -15.28
C HIS A 105 -3.35 -11.67 -16.28
N TRP A 106 -3.33 -12.60 -17.23
CA TRP A 106 -4.34 -12.71 -18.27
C TRP A 106 -4.97 -14.11 -18.25
N PRO A 107 -6.29 -14.23 -18.17
CA PRO A 107 -6.97 -15.51 -18.27
C PRO A 107 -7.02 -15.95 -19.74
N LEU A 108 -6.55 -17.16 -20.00
CA LEU A 108 -6.50 -17.74 -21.33
C LEU A 108 -6.94 -19.21 -21.27
N PHE A 109 -8.13 -19.48 -21.81
CA PHE A 109 -8.82 -20.77 -21.66
C PHE A 109 -8.92 -21.16 -20.17
N ASN A 110 -8.43 -22.34 -19.78
CA ASN A 110 -8.49 -22.86 -18.41
C ASN A 110 -7.21 -22.55 -17.59
N LYS A 111 -6.41 -21.55 -18.00
CA LYS A 111 -5.18 -21.18 -17.27
C LYS A 111 -4.99 -19.67 -17.20
N GLN A 112 -4.20 -19.23 -16.23
CA GLN A 112 -3.72 -17.87 -16.13
C GLN A 112 -2.31 -17.78 -16.71
N VAL A 113 -2.08 -16.83 -17.61
CA VAL A 113 -0.76 -16.50 -18.16
C VAL A 113 -0.32 -15.14 -17.62
N SER A 114 0.99 -14.86 -17.65
CA SER A 114 1.52 -13.57 -17.20
C SER A 114 2.36 -12.88 -18.26
N VAL A 115 2.30 -11.55 -18.25
CA VAL A 115 3.05 -10.66 -19.12
C VAL A 115 3.85 -9.71 -18.25
N ARG A 116 5.18 -9.89 -18.26
CA ARG A 116 6.09 -9.14 -17.40
C ARG A 116 6.64 -7.91 -18.12
N ILE A 117 6.54 -6.75 -17.50
CA ILE A 117 6.92 -5.45 -18.06
C ILE A 117 8.31 -4.95 -17.61
N SER A 118 8.95 -5.66 -16.67
CA SER A 118 10.33 -5.39 -16.24
C SER A 118 11.19 -6.68 -16.19
N PRO A 119 12.52 -6.60 -16.11
CA PRO A 119 13.39 -7.74 -15.77
C PRO A 119 13.27 -8.20 -14.30
N SER A 120 13.47 -9.50 -14.01
CA SER A 120 13.39 -10.07 -12.65
C SER A 120 14.57 -9.71 -11.75
N VAL A 121 15.70 -9.29 -12.32
CA VAL A 121 16.86 -8.82 -11.55
C VAL A 121 16.51 -7.62 -10.64
N HIS A 122 15.44 -6.90 -10.98
CA HIS A 122 14.95 -5.75 -10.22
C HIS A 122 13.97 -6.08 -9.10
N ASP A 123 13.55 -7.34 -8.92
CA ASP A 123 12.56 -7.75 -7.89
C ASP A 123 13.03 -7.43 -6.44
N SER A 124 14.31 -7.06 -6.28
CA SER A 124 14.90 -6.63 -5.00
C SER A 124 15.03 -5.11 -4.80
N ARG A 125 14.48 -4.30 -5.70
CA ARG A 125 14.51 -2.83 -5.66
C ARG A 125 13.14 -2.25 -5.30
N GLU A 126 13.09 -0.96 -4.97
CA GLU A 126 11.84 -0.19 -4.90
C GLU A 126 11.41 0.20 -6.33
N LEU A 127 10.10 0.37 -6.61
CA LEU A 127 9.64 0.67 -7.97
C LEU A 127 10.21 1.96 -8.53
N ARG A 128 10.37 2.97 -7.67
CA ARG A 128 10.94 4.28 -8.01
C ARG A 128 12.41 4.25 -8.48
N PHE A 129 13.07 3.09 -8.41
CA PHE A 129 14.45 2.89 -8.89
C PHE A 129 14.58 1.84 -9.99
N ILE A 130 13.48 1.51 -10.66
CA ILE A 130 13.45 0.54 -11.75
C ILE A 130 13.16 1.30 -13.03
N PRO A 131 14.15 1.50 -13.91
CA PRO A 131 13.90 2.16 -15.19
C PRO A 131 13.01 1.27 -16.06
N THR A 132 12.14 1.90 -16.84
CA THR A 132 11.41 1.23 -17.91
C THR A 132 12.33 0.96 -19.10
N GLU A 133 12.05 -0.12 -19.84
CA GLU A 133 12.79 -0.46 -21.07
C GLU A 133 11.79 -0.52 -22.24
N THR A 134 11.85 0.42 -23.18
CA THR A 134 10.89 0.52 -24.29
C THR A 134 10.74 -0.81 -25.04
N THR A 135 11.84 -1.46 -25.40
CA THR A 135 11.82 -2.76 -26.09
C THR A 135 11.09 -3.83 -25.28
N ARG A 136 11.21 -3.81 -23.94
CA ARG A 136 10.53 -4.75 -23.05
C ARG A 136 9.03 -4.47 -22.99
N LEU A 137 8.64 -3.20 -22.93
CA LEU A 137 7.23 -2.78 -22.95
C LEU A 137 6.58 -3.18 -24.28
N GLU A 138 7.24 -2.94 -25.40
CA GLU A 138 6.75 -3.35 -26.73
C GLU A 138 6.55 -4.87 -26.82
N GLN A 139 7.51 -5.67 -26.33
CA GLN A 139 7.38 -7.13 -26.26
C GLN A 139 6.22 -7.57 -25.36
N ALA A 140 6.03 -6.90 -24.22
CA ALA A 140 4.92 -7.18 -23.32
C ALA A 140 3.57 -6.86 -23.99
N LEU A 141 3.46 -5.72 -24.67
CA LEU A 141 2.25 -5.29 -25.37
C LEU A 141 1.94 -6.20 -26.57
N GLU A 142 2.94 -6.64 -27.33
CA GLU A 142 2.75 -7.60 -28.41
C GLU A 142 2.24 -8.95 -27.87
N LYS A 143 2.81 -9.41 -26.75
CA LYS A 143 2.35 -10.63 -26.08
C LYS A 143 0.91 -10.50 -25.58
N LEU A 144 0.54 -9.35 -25.02
CA LEU A 144 -0.84 -9.05 -24.63
C LEU A 144 -1.77 -9.05 -25.85
N ASN A 145 -1.37 -8.44 -26.97
CA ASN A 145 -2.15 -8.41 -28.21
C ASN A 145 -2.44 -9.83 -28.74
N ILE A 146 -1.45 -10.73 -28.69
CA ILE A 146 -1.62 -12.14 -29.05
C ILE A 146 -2.67 -12.80 -28.14
N TYR A 147 -2.57 -12.61 -26.82
CA TYR A 147 -3.53 -13.17 -25.87
C TYR A 147 -4.93 -12.59 -26.04
N LEU A 148 -5.03 -11.29 -26.33
CA LEU A 148 -6.27 -10.62 -26.62
C LEU A 148 -6.96 -11.21 -27.86
N GLY A 149 -6.20 -11.43 -28.93
CA GLY A 149 -6.68 -12.10 -30.16
C GLY A 149 -7.22 -13.52 -29.89
N GLN A 150 -6.57 -14.26 -28.99
CA GLN A 150 -7.04 -15.59 -28.58
C GLN A 150 -8.32 -15.49 -27.72
N SER A 151 -8.41 -14.53 -26.79
CA SER A 151 -9.57 -14.35 -25.91
C SER A 151 -10.86 -13.94 -26.64
N ILE A 152 -10.75 -13.19 -27.76
CA ILE A 152 -11.92 -12.74 -28.53
C ILE A 152 -12.39 -13.75 -29.59
N THR A 153 -11.59 -14.78 -29.88
CA THR A 153 -11.94 -15.76 -30.91
C THR A 153 -13.16 -16.56 -30.46
N GLY A 154 -14.27 -16.45 -31.21
CA GLY A 154 -15.55 -17.10 -30.90
C GLY A 154 -16.50 -16.32 -29.99
N ARG A 155 -16.12 -15.13 -29.47
CA ARG A 155 -17.01 -14.27 -28.68
C ARG A 155 -17.93 -13.45 -29.59
N LYS A 156 -19.21 -13.83 -29.69
CA LYS A 156 -20.21 -13.14 -30.54
C LYS A 156 -20.50 -11.69 -30.12
N LYS A 157 -20.29 -11.34 -28.84
CA LYS A 157 -20.63 -10.03 -28.27
C LYS A 157 -19.49 -9.00 -28.29
N VAL A 158 -18.27 -9.40 -28.67
CA VAL A 158 -17.09 -8.53 -28.63
C VAL A 158 -16.68 -8.16 -30.05
N THR A 159 -16.81 -6.88 -30.40
CA THR A 159 -16.39 -6.41 -31.73
C THR A 159 -14.88 -6.23 -31.78
N ARG A 160 -14.21 -6.93 -32.71
CA ARG A 160 -12.74 -6.85 -32.90
C ARG A 160 -12.22 -5.42 -33.07
N SER A 161 -12.98 -4.55 -33.74
CA SER A 161 -12.60 -3.14 -33.93
C SER A 161 -12.58 -2.34 -32.63
N LYS A 162 -13.58 -2.51 -31.75
CA LYS A 162 -13.66 -1.85 -30.43
C LYS A 162 -12.47 -2.26 -29.57
N VAL A 163 -12.20 -3.57 -29.49
CA VAL A 163 -11.07 -4.11 -28.73
C VAL A 163 -9.74 -3.58 -29.25
N ARG A 164 -9.55 -3.56 -30.57
CA ARG A 164 -8.33 -2.99 -31.18
C ARG A 164 -8.17 -1.52 -30.84
N ALA A 165 -9.22 -0.70 -30.93
CA ALA A 165 -9.16 0.71 -30.58
C ALA A 165 -8.75 0.93 -29.11
N LYS A 166 -9.36 0.17 -28.19
CA LYS A 166 -9.00 0.20 -26.77
C LYS A 166 -7.55 -0.23 -26.51
N PHE A 167 -7.07 -1.25 -27.22
CA PHE A 167 -5.70 -1.72 -27.14
C PHE A 167 -4.71 -0.65 -27.65
N GLU A 168 -4.99 0.03 -28.76
CA GLU A 168 -4.12 1.13 -29.24
C GLU A 168 -4.07 2.30 -28.25
N GLN A 169 -5.19 2.63 -27.60
CA GLN A 169 -5.21 3.64 -26.52
C GLN A 169 -4.32 3.21 -25.34
N LEU A 170 -4.46 1.97 -24.88
CA LEU A 170 -3.62 1.42 -23.81
C LEU A 170 -2.13 1.43 -24.21
N LYS A 171 -1.82 1.00 -25.44
CA LYS A 171 -0.47 1.01 -25.99
C LYS A 171 0.13 2.41 -25.97
N ALA A 172 -0.65 3.43 -26.35
CA ALA A 172 -0.21 4.82 -26.28
C ALA A 172 0.11 5.26 -24.84
N VAL A 173 -0.67 4.83 -23.85
CA VAL A 173 -0.40 5.11 -22.42
C VAL A 173 0.90 4.45 -21.95
N PHE A 174 1.15 3.20 -22.33
CA PHE A 174 2.37 2.49 -21.96
C PHE A 174 3.64 3.09 -22.58
N LEU A 175 3.55 3.59 -23.81
CA LEU A 175 4.70 4.08 -24.58
C LEU A 175 4.81 5.62 -24.60
N GLN A 176 4.03 6.31 -23.78
CA GLN A 176 3.91 7.78 -23.81
C GLN A 176 5.22 8.47 -23.43
N GLN A 177 5.92 7.97 -22.40
CA GLN A 177 7.15 8.57 -21.87
C GLN A 177 8.27 7.52 -21.86
N PRO A 178 9.23 7.61 -22.80
CA PRO A 178 10.43 6.79 -22.70
C PRO A 178 11.28 7.23 -21.50
N ASP A 179 12.06 6.29 -20.95
CA ASP A 179 13.06 6.51 -19.91
C ASP A 179 12.51 6.91 -18.51
N GLU A 180 11.22 6.71 -18.25
CA GLU A 180 10.61 6.89 -16.93
C GLU A 180 10.90 5.72 -15.97
N MET A 181 10.61 5.91 -14.68
CA MET A 181 10.64 4.84 -13.68
C MET A 181 9.37 4.00 -13.72
N LEU A 182 9.47 2.75 -13.30
CA LEU A 182 8.36 1.80 -13.31
C LEU A 182 7.20 2.24 -12.41
N SER A 183 7.48 2.95 -11.31
CA SER A 183 6.44 3.57 -10.47
C SER A 183 5.58 4.55 -11.26
N GLU A 184 6.20 5.39 -12.09
CA GLU A 184 5.55 6.43 -12.90
C GLU A 184 4.70 5.78 -13.99
N LEU A 185 5.25 4.79 -14.71
CA LEU A 185 4.51 4.01 -15.70
C LEU A 185 3.28 3.33 -15.08
N ASN A 186 3.49 2.60 -13.98
CA ASN A 186 2.42 1.85 -13.32
C ASN A 186 1.32 2.79 -12.81
N TYR A 187 1.71 3.91 -12.18
CA TYR A 187 0.76 4.93 -11.74
C TYR A 187 -0.02 5.52 -12.91
N ARG A 188 0.64 5.85 -14.03
CA ARG A 188 -0.03 6.37 -15.23
C ARG A 188 -1.03 5.37 -15.82
N VAL A 189 -0.66 4.08 -15.88
CA VAL A 189 -1.56 3.02 -16.37
C VAL A 189 -2.76 2.84 -15.45
N ILE A 190 -2.54 2.76 -14.13
CA ILE A 190 -3.64 2.67 -13.16
C ILE A 190 -4.54 3.89 -13.23
N TYR A 191 -3.97 5.09 -13.28
CA TYR A 191 -4.73 6.34 -13.36
C TYR A 191 -5.62 6.35 -14.60
N PHE A 192 -5.07 5.96 -15.76
CA PHE A 192 -5.83 5.79 -16.98
C PHE A 192 -6.99 4.79 -16.79
N LEU A 193 -6.74 3.62 -16.21
CA LEU A 193 -7.78 2.60 -16.01
C LEU A 193 -8.86 3.08 -15.04
N LEU A 194 -8.50 3.67 -13.90
CA LEU A 194 -9.47 4.16 -12.91
C LEU A 194 -10.32 5.30 -13.46
N ASN A 195 -9.69 6.31 -14.05
CA ASN A 195 -10.39 7.49 -14.55
C ASN A 195 -11.21 7.17 -15.80
N HIS A 196 -10.59 6.55 -16.81
CA HIS A 196 -11.22 6.36 -18.11
C HIS A 196 -12.21 5.18 -18.12
N HIS A 197 -11.95 4.11 -17.38
CA HIS A 197 -12.83 2.94 -17.38
C HIS A 197 -13.84 2.95 -16.22
N SER A 198 -13.40 3.26 -15.01
CA SER A 198 -14.25 3.19 -13.81
C SER A 198 -14.89 4.53 -13.43
N GLY A 199 -14.47 5.64 -14.03
CA GLY A 199 -14.93 6.99 -13.65
C GLY A 199 -14.44 7.45 -12.27
N LEU A 200 -13.45 6.75 -11.69
CA LEU A 200 -12.90 7.04 -10.37
C LEU A 200 -11.65 7.91 -10.52
N ASN A 201 -11.59 9.03 -9.81
CA ASN A 201 -10.47 9.96 -9.85
C ASN A 201 -10.05 10.38 -8.44
N PRO A 202 -9.55 9.43 -7.61
CA PRO A 202 -9.18 9.75 -6.23
C PRO A 202 -8.03 10.76 -6.23
N VAL A 203 -8.08 11.71 -5.30
CA VAL A 203 -6.91 12.56 -5.00
C VAL A 203 -5.76 11.64 -4.60
N SER A 204 -4.61 11.77 -5.26
CA SER A 204 -3.48 10.86 -5.07
C SER A 204 -2.33 11.53 -4.32
N MET A 205 -1.68 10.76 -3.44
CA MET A 205 -0.37 11.08 -2.87
C MET A 205 0.57 9.89 -3.08
N ILE A 206 1.86 10.13 -3.27
CA ILE A 206 2.89 9.09 -3.39
C ILE A 206 3.75 9.12 -2.12
N VAL A 207 4.11 7.95 -1.58
CA VAL A 207 4.87 7.87 -0.34
C VAL A 207 6.22 8.58 -0.45
N SER A 208 6.98 8.37 -1.53
CA SER A 208 8.26 9.07 -1.73
C SER A 208 8.15 10.59 -1.64
N ASP A 209 7.13 11.20 -2.26
CA ASP A 209 6.87 12.64 -2.14
C ASP A 209 6.59 13.07 -0.69
N LEU A 210 5.93 12.22 0.12
CA LEU A 210 5.72 12.50 1.55
C LEU A 210 7.03 12.45 2.34
N LEU A 211 7.93 11.52 2.00
CA LEU A 211 9.24 11.39 2.63
C LEU A 211 10.12 12.58 2.30
N ASP A 212 10.11 13.05 1.05
CA ASP A 212 10.91 14.21 0.60
C ASP A 212 10.47 15.54 1.25
N ARG A 213 9.25 15.59 1.80
CA ARG A 213 8.71 16.73 2.56
C ARG A 213 8.91 16.60 4.07
N ASP A 214 9.62 15.57 4.53
CA ASP A 214 9.88 15.29 5.95
C ASP A 214 8.62 15.19 6.84
N VAL A 215 7.48 14.78 6.26
CA VAL A 215 6.18 14.79 6.96
C VAL A 215 6.20 13.88 8.19
N ILE A 216 6.85 12.71 8.09
CA ILE A 216 6.77 11.65 9.10
C ILE A 216 8.08 11.44 9.89
N THR A 217 9.14 12.19 9.60
CA THR A 217 10.46 12.02 10.23
C THR A 217 10.38 12.23 11.75
N GLY A 218 9.63 13.25 12.20
CA GLY A 218 9.40 13.50 13.63
C GLY A 218 8.66 12.35 14.34
N GLU A 219 7.67 11.77 13.68
CA GLU A 219 6.90 10.63 14.20
C GLU A 219 7.75 9.37 14.33
N ILE A 220 8.68 9.15 13.39
CA ILE A 220 9.65 8.06 13.47
C ILE A 220 10.60 8.28 14.64
N ASN A 221 11.11 9.49 14.85
CA ASN A 221 11.99 9.80 15.99
C ASN A 221 11.28 9.52 17.32
N VAL A 222 10.01 9.92 17.46
CA VAL A 222 9.20 9.56 18.64
C VAL A 222 9.14 8.04 18.82
N TYR A 223 8.85 7.30 17.75
CA TYR A 223 8.80 5.83 17.81
C TYR A 223 10.15 5.20 18.19
N LEU A 224 11.27 5.69 17.63
CA LEU A 224 12.61 5.18 17.94
C LEU A 224 12.94 5.33 19.43
N ASN A 225 12.58 6.48 20.04
CA ASN A 225 12.77 6.72 21.47
C ASN A 225 11.91 5.80 22.37
N HIS A 226 10.89 5.15 21.80
CA HIS A 226 10.03 4.18 22.49
C HIS A 226 10.15 2.75 21.95
N LEU A 227 11.18 2.45 21.15
CA LEU A 227 11.27 1.24 20.34
C LEU A 227 11.12 -0.06 21.13
N ASP A 228 11.79 -0.19 22.29
CA ASP A 228 11.71 -1.40 23.11
C ASP A 228 10.32 -1.62 23.69
N ALA A 229 9.67 -0.55 24.17
CA ALA A 229 8.30 -0.60 24.66
C ALA A 229 7.32 -0.91 23.51
N ALA A 230 7.56 -0.35 22.32
CA ALA A 230 6.76 -0.61 21.12
C ALA A 230 6.86 -2.08 20.67
N ILE A 231 8.08 -2.65 20.61
CA ILE A 231 8.30 -4.07 20.29
C ILE A 231 7.57 -4.96 21.32
N SER A 232 7.68 -4.65 22.60
CA SER A 232 7.01 -5.42 23.66
C SER A 232 5.48 -5.34 23.55
N ALA A 233 4.92 -4.14 23.39
CA ALA A 233 3.48 -3.93 23.23
C ALA A 233 2.92 -4.61 21.98
N PHE A 234 3.64 -4.53 20.86
CA PHE A 234 3.31 -5.22 19.62
C PHE A 234 3.27 -6.74 19.82
N ASN A 235 4.33 -7.32 20.39
CA ASN A 235 4.43 -8.76 20.60
C ASN A 235 3.35 -9.27 21.56
N ASN A 236 3.05 -8.52 22.62
CA ASN A 236 1.98 -8.85 23.55
C ASN A 236 0.60 -8.81 22.87
N ALA A 237 0.36 -7.86 21.97
CA ALA A 237 -0.89 -7.80 21.20
C ALA A 237 -1.04 -8.98 20.23
N VAL A 238 0.06 -9.41 19.59
CA VAL A 238 0.09 -10.62 18.76
C VAL A 238 -0.29 -11.86 19.55
N GLU A 239 0.28 -12.04 20.74
CA GLU A 239 -0.05 -13.20 21.61
C GLU A 239 -1.47 -13.12 22.18
N ALA A 240 -1.98 -11.93 22.51
CA ALA A 240 -3.35 -11.74 22.97
C ALA A 240 -4.38 -12.16 21.90
N LEU A 241 -4.16 -11.78 20.64
CA LEU A 241 -5.03 -12.21 19.54
C LEU A 241 -5.02 -13.73 19.35
N ARG A 242 -3.84 -14.35 19.44
CA ARG A 242 -3.72 -15.82 19.38
C ARG A 242 -4.47 -16.51 20.51
N ALA A 243 -4.41 -15.96 21.72
CA ALA A 243 -5.15 -16.48 22.88
C ALA A 243 -6.67 -16.38 22.70
N GLU A 244 -7.15 -15.41 21.93
CA GLU A 244 -8.57 -15.25 21.56
C GLU A 244 -8.97 -16.04 20.30
N ASP A 245 -8.11 -16.93 19.81
CA ASP A 245 -8.26 -17.66 18.56
C ASP A 245 -8.50 -16.73 17.35
N ILE A 246 -7.79 -15.61 17.27
CA ILE A 246 -7.79 -14.67 16.14
C ILE A 246 -6.42 -14.70 15.47
N ASP A 247 -6.40 -14.84 14.14
CA ASP A 247 -5.16 -14.79 13.36
C ASP A 247 -4.60 -13.36 13.29
N PRO A 248 -3.45 -13.06 13.90
CA PRO A 248 -2.89 -11.70 13.90
C PRO A 248 -2.37 -11.26 12.52
N LYS A 249 -2.25 -12.17 11.54
CA LYS A 249 -1.66 -11.93 10.20
C LYS A 249 -0.20 -11.48 10.18
N VAL A 250 0.44 -11.40 11.35
CA VAL A 250 1.85 -11.02 11.51
C VAL A 250 2.56 -11.88 12.54
N LYS A 251 3.88 -11.84 12.48
CA LYS A 251 4.77 -12.52 13.44
C LYS A 251 5.29 -11.50 14.45
N PRO A 252 5.67 -11.95 15.66
CA PRO A 252 6.38 -11.11 16.62
C PRO A 252 7.62 -10.44 16.01
N LEU A 253 7.87 -9.20 16.42
CA LEU A 253 9.06 -8.42 16.08
C LEU A 253 10.28 -8.94 16.86
N SER A 254 11.42 -8.93 16.19
CA SER A 254 12.73 -9.23 16.79
C SER A 254 13.24 -8.06 17.63
N GLY A 255 14.14 -8.33 18.59
CA GLY A 255 14.69 -7.29 19.46
C GLY A 255 15.61 -6.27 18.75
N ASP A 256 16.10 -6.61 17.56
CA ASP A 256 16.89 -5.75 16.67
C ASP A 256 16.02 -5.03 15.62
N TYR A 257 14.70 -5.08 15.75
CA TYR A 257 13.78 -4.47 14.79
C TYR A 257 14.00 -2.95 14.68
N LEU A 258 14.02 -2.46 13.44
CA LEU A 258 13.82 -1.05 13.09
C LEU A 258 12.73 -0.96 12.01
N PRO A 259 11.84 0.04 12.09
CA PRO A 259 10.79 0.27 11.10
C PRO A 259 11.29 0.93 9.80
N LEU A 260 12.59 0.76 9.48
CA LEU A 260 13.29 1.56 8.49
C LEU A 260 14.06 0.70 7.49
N HIS A 261 14.07 1.16 6.25
CA HIS A 261 14.83 0.61 5.16
C HIS A 261 15.65 1.71 4.49
N VAL A 262 16.78 1.32 3.89
CA VAL A 262 17.56 2.17 2.98
C VAL A 262 17.64 1.53 1.61
N SER A 263 17.65 2.33 0.56
CA SER A 263 17.98 1.86 -0.78
C SER A 263 19.47 1.99 -1.01
N CYS A 264 20.11 0.87 -1.37
CA CYS A 264 21.54 0.84 -1.62
C CYS A 264 21.91 1.78 -2.79
N LEU A 265 22.82 2.72 -2.55
CA LEU A 265 23.22 3.72 -3.55
C LEU A 265 23.86 3.12 -4.82
N ASP A 266 24.50 1.94 -4.72
CA ASP A 266 25.17 1.30 -5.85
C ASP A 266 24.24 0.45 -6.72
N CYS A 267 23.31 -0.29 -6.09
CA CYS A 267 22.53 -1.31 -6.79
C CYS A 267 21.01 -1.19 -6.59
N HIS A 268 20.57 -0.16 -5.86
CA HIS A 268 19.19 0.20 -5.54
C HIS A 268 18.37 -0.91 -4.86
N ARG A 269 19.07 -1.91 -4.26
CA ARG A 269 18.39 -2.91 -3.44
C ARG A 269 17.82 -2.24 -2.19
N ARG A 270 16.57 -2.55 -1.87
CA ARG A 270 15.97 -2.14 -0.60
C ARG A 270 16.53 -3.03 0.52
N LEU A 271 17.12 -2.42 1.52
CA LEU A 271 17.77 -3.11 2.64
C LEU A 271 17.04 -2.76 3.92
N ARG A 272 16.62 -3.79 4.67
CA ARG A 272 16.09 -3.61 6.01
C ARG A 272 17.22 -3.18 6.95
N LEU A 273 16.99 -2.14 7.74
CA LEU A 273 17.90 -1.75 8.80
C LEU A 273 17.63 -2.60 10.05
N HIS A 274 18.70 -2.89 10.77
CA HIS A 274 18.69 -3.58 12.06
C HIS A 274 19.30 -2.67 13.12
N ARG A 275 18.80 -2.75 14.35
CA ARG A 275 19.37 -2.04 15.48
C ARG A 275 20.56 -2.80 16.04
N GLU A 276 21.70 -2.12 16.16
CA GLU A 276 22.91 -2.62 16.80
C GLU A 276 23.26 -1.75 18.02
N HIS A 277 23.63 -2.39 19.13
CA HIS A 277 24.12 -1.72 20.33
C HIS A 277 25.63 -1.85 20.43
N GLN A 278 26.33 -0.74 20.64
CA GLN A 278 27.75 -0.72 20.96
C GLN A 278 27.99 0.11 22.23
N GLY A 279 28.07 -0.55 23.38
CA GLY A 279 28.12 0.13 24.66
C GLY A 279 26.78 0.82 24.94
N GLN A 280 26.79 2.14 25.04
CA GLN A 280 25.55 2.94 25.21
C GLN A 280 25.05 3.53 23.89
N ASP A 281 25.84 3.43 22.82
CA ASP A 281 25.51 3.96 21.52
C ASP A 281 24.66 2.96 20.72
N GLN A 282 23.68 3.49 19.99
CA GLN A 282 22.79 2.73 19.13
C GLN A 282 23.01 3.11 17.67
N PHE A 283 23.00 2.09 16.81
CA PHE A 283 23.22 2.24 15.37
C PHE A 283 22.14 1.52 14.58
N ALA A 284 21.82 2.05 13.41
CA ALA A 284 21.08 1.35 12.37
C ALA A 284 22.07 0.77 11.36
N THR A 285 22.01 -0.54 11.12
CA THR A 285 22.95 -1.22 10.23
C THR A 285 22.27 -2.07 9.17
N ALA A 286 22.91 -2.17 8.01
CA ALA A 286 22.52 -3.07 6.94
C ALA A 286 23.72 -3.48 6.09
N SER A 287 23.63 -4.64 5.44
CA SER A 287 24.65 -5.12 4.49
C SER A 287 24.00 -5.49 3.17
N CYS A 288 24.59 -5.00 2.08
CA CYS A 288 24.11 -5.25 0.74
C CYS A 288 24.82 -6.44 0.09
N LYS A 289 24.14 -7.14 -0.81
CA LYS A 289 24.74 -8.20 -1.64
C LYS A 289 25.83 -7.69 -2.59
N CYS A 290 25.89 -6.38 -2.88
CA CYS A 290 26.99 -5.77 -3.63
C CYS A 290 28.19 -5.38 -2.76
N HIS A 291 28.26 -5.87 -1.51
CA HIS A 291 29.32 -5.62 -0.53
C HIS A 291 29.32 -4.24 0.13
N GLN A 292 28.38 -3.36 -0.22
CA GLN A 292 28.18 -2.12 0.53
C GLN A 292 27.69 -2.40 1.96
N GLN A 293 28.23 -1.66 2.92
CA GLN A 293 27.85 -1.71 4.33
C GLN A 293 27.32 -0.35 4.75
N TYR A 294 26.21 -0.36 5.49
CA TYR A 294 25.57 0.83 6.01
C TYR A 294 25.59 0.78 7.52
N ARG A 295 25.99 1.89 8.14
CA ARG A 295 25.97 2.10 9.58
C ARG A 295 25.67 3.57 9.83
N PHE A 296 24.57 3.84 10.52
CA PHE A 296 24.10 5.17 10.86
C PHE A 296 23.99 5.26 12.38
N TYR A 297 24.52 6.32 12.97
CA TYR A 297 24.38 6.59 14.38
C TYR A 297 22.95 7.05 14.66
N LEU A 298 22.26 6.36 15.57
CA LEU A 298 20.93 6.75 16.01
C LEU A 298 20.99 7.66 17.24
N GLY A 299 21.99 7.49 18.09
CA GLY A 299 22.11 8.22 19.35
C GLY A 299 22.42 7.32 20.54
N ARG A 300 22.46 7.92 21.73
CA ARG A 300 22.79 7.25 23.00
C ARG A 300 21.62 7.23 23.99
N HIS A 301 20.98 8.39 24.18
CA HIS A 301 19.87 8.58 25.12
C HIS A 301 18.59 8.99 24.39
N GLU A 302 18.74 9.89 23.43
CA GLU A 302 17.70 10.27 22.49
C GLU A 302 18.10 9.74 21.12
N LEU A 303 17.17 9.03 20.47
CA LEU A 303 17.38 8.44 19.15
C LEU A 303 16.81 9.34 18.05
N SER A 304 17.51 9.44 16.94
CA SER A 304 17.10 10.16 15.74
C SER A 304 17.43 9.36 14.48
N MET A 305 16.64 9.57 13.43
CA MET A 305 16.88 9.04 12.09
C MET A 305 17.62 10.02 11.16
N ASP A 306 18.12 11.15 11.68
CA ASP A 306 18.69 12.23 10.84
C ASP A 306 19.84 11.76 9.93
N GLU A 307 20.76 10.94 10.45
CA GLU A 307 21.85 10.41 9.60
C GLU A 307 21.32 9.52 8.47
N ILE A 308 20.23 8.78 8.70
CA ILE A 308 19.59 7.95 7.67
C ILE A 308 18.94 8.86 6.62
N ALA A 309 18.19 9.88 7.06
CA ALA A 309 17.50 10.82 6.19
C ALA A 309 18.47 11.61 5.30
N GLN A 310 19.66 11.94 5.82
CA GLN A 310 20.70 12.68 5.08
C GLN A 310 21.54 11.79 4.14
N ALA A 311 21.61 10.48 4.40
CA ALA A 311 22.51 9.59 3.66
C ALA A 311 21.98 9.20 2.27
N GLY A 312 20.68 9.33 2.02
CA GLY A 312 20.08 8.99 0.74
C GLY A 312 18.65 8.44 0.87
N PRO A 313 18.14 7.74 -0.15
CA PRO A 313 16.76 7.30 -0.15
C PRO A 313 16.50 6.23 0.91
N TRP A 314 15.52 6.50 1.76
CA TRP A 314 15.03 5.60 2.79
C TRP A 314 13.53 5.38 2.63
N SER A 315 12.99 4.40 3.36
CA SER A 315 11.56 4.15 3.40
C SER A 315 11.11 3.46 4.70
N PRO A 316 9.92 3.75 5.22
CA PRO A 316 9.36 3.00 6.34
C PRO A 316 8.92 1.60 5.90
N ASP A 317 8.78 0.69 6.85
CA ASP A 317 8.13 -0.60 6.61
C ASP A 317 6.60 -0.48 6.68
N VAL A 318 5.92 -1.60 6.92
CA VAL A 318 4.46 -1.67 7.11
C VAL A 318 3.92 -0.75 8.23
N SER A 319 4.79 -0.21 9.11
CA SER A 319 4.45 0.77 10.13
C SER A 319 4.16 2.19 9.61
N LEU A 320 4.25 2.45 8.30
CA LEU A 320 3.86 3.75 7.71
C LEU A 320 2.51 4.27 8.23
N THR A 321 1.52 3.39 8.38
CA THR A 321 0.18 3.73 8.89
C THR A 321 0.20 4.26 10.34
N LEU A 322 1.16 3.81 11.16
CA LEU A 322 1.38 4.32 12.51
C LEU A 322 1.97 5.74 12.46
N PHE A 323 2.92 6.02 11.57
CA PHE A 323 3.53 7.35 11.45
C PHE A 323 2.60 8.40 10.82
N LEU A 324 1.52 7.96 10.16
CA LEU A 324 0.47 8.85 9.66
C LEU A 324 -0.61 9.17 10.71
N ASN A 325 -0.62 8.49 11.87
CA ASN A 325 -1.73 8.50 12.82
C ASN A 325 -2.20 9.92 13.21
N ASP A 326 -1.25 10.82 13.47
CA ASP A 326 -1.57 12.18 13.93
C ASP A 326 -2.00 13.11 12.79
N PHE A 327 -1.79 12.71 11.53
CA PHE A 327 -2.09 13.52 10.35
C PHE A 327 -3.41 13.18 9.67
N VAL A 328 -4.07 12.11 10.09
CA VAL A 328 -5.31 11.61 9.47
C VAL A 328 -6.45 11.51 10.47
N SER A 329 -7.66 11.49 9.93
CA SER A 329 -8.90 11.33 10.68
C SER A 329 -9.46 9.91 10.58
N GLY A 330 -9.18 9.19 9.50
CA GLY A 330 -9.69 7.84 9.26
C GLY A 330 -8.88 7.05 8.23
N TYR A 331 -8.93 5.73 8.31
CA TYR A 331 -8.24 4.82 7.39
C TYR A 331 -9.21 3.80 6.79
N ILE A 332 -9.16 3.57 5.48
CA ILE A 332 -9.89 2.51 4.79
C ILE A 332 -8.95 1.31 4.62
N GLY A 333 -9.15 0.31 5.46
CA GLY A 333 -8.30 -0.88 5.53
C GLY A 333 -8.64 -1.94 4.49
N GLY A 334 -7.63 -2.64 3.98
CA GLY A 334 -7.80 -3.96 3.36
C GLY A 334 -7.77 -5.09 4.39
N GLY A 335 -8.09 -6.32 3.98
CA GLY A 335 -8.30 -7.44 4.91
C GLY A 335 -7.13 -7.75 5.86
N SER A 336 -5.89 -7.75 5.36
CA SER A 336 -4.69 -7.95 6.20
C SER A 336 -4.35 -6.71 7.04
N SER A 337 -4.49 -5.51 6.46
CA SER A 337 -4.17 -4.25 7.15
C SER A 337 -5.17 -3.90 8.25
N GLY A 338 -6.43 -4.32 8.15
CA GLY A 338 -7.45 -4.09 9.19
C GLY A 338 -7.11 -4.81 10.49
N ILE A 339 -6.63 -6.06 10.41
CA ILE A 339 -6.15 -6.80 11.58
C ILE A 339 -4.81 -6.23 12.07
N TYR A 340 -3.84 -6.09 11.18
CA TYR A 340 -2.50 -5.64 11.56
C TYR A 340 -2.50 -4.24 12.19
N TYR A 341 -3.07 -3.25 11.51
CA TYR A 341 -3.12 -1.88 11.99
C TYR A 341 -4.15 -1.73 13.12
N GLY A 342 -5.37 -2.23 12.91
CA GLY A 342 -6.49 -2.03 13.82
C GLY A 342 -6.47 -2.85 15.10
N LEU A 343 -5.74 -3.97 15.15
CA LEU A 343 -5.69 -4.82 16.34
C LEU A 343 -4.31 -4.89 16.98
N VAL A 344 -3.23 -4.94 16.18
CA VAL A 344 -1.87 -5.06 16.73
C VAL A 344 -1.24 -3.68 16.94
N MET A 345 -1.12 -2.86 15.89
CA MET A 345 -0.43 -1.56 16.00
C MET A 345 -1.16 -0.55 16.89
N LYS A 346 -2.49 -0.64 17.02
CA LYS A 346 -3.23 0.21 17.98
C LYS A 346 -2.70 0.10 19.42
N ALA A 347 -2.19 -1.07 19.82
CA ALA A 347 -1.68 -1.27 21.16
C ALA A 347 -0.41 -0.44 21.39
N VAL A 348 0.40 -0.29 20.35
CA VAL A 348 1.58 0.58 20.37
C VAL A 348 1.16 2.05 20.40
N VAL A 349 0.24 2.46 19.51
CA VAL A 349 -0.27 3.84 19.42
C VAL A 349 -0.78 4.33 20.78
N GLU A 350 -1.57 3.53 21.49
CA GLU A 350 -2.17 3.97 22.76
C GLU A 350 -1.29 3.73 23.99
N LYS A 351 -0.76 2.52 24.13
CA LYS A 351 -0.10 2.11 25.39
C LYS A 351 1.32 2.65 25.49
N VAL A 352 1.95 2.92 24.34
CA VAL A 352 3.35 3.34 24.26
C VAL A 352 3.47 4.78 23.80
N LEU A 353 2.81 5.13 22.69
CA LEU A 353 2.92 6.48 22.13
C LEU A 353 1.91 7.47 22.72
N HIS A 354 0.93 6.97 23.49
CA HIS A 354 -0.13 7.77 24.12
C HIS A 354 -0.91 8.65 23.14
N LYS A 355 -1.10 8.15 21.91
CA LYS A 355 -1.80 8.83 20.83
C LYS A 355 -3.23 8.32 20.70
N ARG A 356 -4.10 9.17 20.17
CA ARG A 356 -5.48 8.82 19.82
C ARG A 356 -5.48 7.78 18.69
N ARG A 357 -6.37 6.80 18.76
CA ARG A 357 -6.61 5.87 17.65
C ARG A 357 -7.29 6.57 16.47
N VAL A 358 -6.85 6.22 15.27
CA VAL A 358 -7.57 6.55 14.03
C VAL A 358 -8.57 5.43 13.73
N PRO A 359 -9.88 5.72 13.59
CA PRO A 359 -10.87 4.72 13.24
C PRO A 359 -10.57 4.12 11.85
N ILE A 360 -10.94 2.85 11.68
CA ILE A 360 -10.73 2.10 10.45
C ILE A 360 -12.07 1.70 9.86
N LEU A 361 -12.26 1.90 8.57
CA LEU A 361 -13.38 1.35 7.82
C LEU A 361 -12.91 0.18 6.95
N LEU A 362 -13.58 -0.96 7.06
CA LEU A 362 -13.33 -2.12 6.21
C LEU A 362 -14.36 -2.19 5.09
N PRO A 363 -13.95 -2.52 3.85
CA PRO A 363 -14.88 -2.89 2.79
C PRO A 363 -15.69 -4.11 3.22
N HIS A 364 -16.97 -3.90 3.52
CA HIS A 364 -17.89 -5.00 3.75
C HIS A 364 -18.51 -5.41 2.41
N THR A 365 -17.95 -6.41 1.76
CA THR A 365 -18.67 -7.10 0.69
C THR A 365 -19.68 -8.03 1.34
N THR A 366 -20.95 -7.61 1.39
CA THR A 366 -22.05 -8.56 1.54
C THR A 366 -21.94 -9.50 0.34
N HIS A 367 -21.46 -10.73 0.55
CA HIS A 367 -21.45 -11.78 -0.46
C HIS A 367 -22.90 -12.11 -0.84
N THR A 368 -23.48 -11.27 -1.67
CA THR A 368 -24.72 -11.51 -2.38
C THR A 368 -24.29 -11.76 -3.81
N GLU A 369 -24.23 -13.05 -4.15
CA GLU A 369 -24.27 -13.54 -5.53
C GLU A 369 -23.13 -13.07 -6.46
N ARG A 370 -21.86 -13.15 -6.02
CA ARG A 370 -20.75 -13.17 -6.99
C ARG A 370 -20.56 -14.61 -7.46
N ASP A 371 -20.91 -14.85 -8.72
CA ASP A 371 -20.66 -16.11 -9.41
C ASP A 371 -19.12 -16.26 -9.56
N ASP A 372 -18.49 -16.92 -8.59
CA ASP A 372 -17.03 -17.09 -8.46
C ASP A 372 -16.38 -17.72 -9.72
N ALA A 373 -17.18 -18.29 -10.62
CA ALA A 373 -16.71 -18.93 -11.83
C ALA A 373 -16.44 -17.97 -13.02
N ALA A 374 -16.80 -16.68 -12.94
CA ALA A 374 -16.75 -15.78 -14.12
C ALA A 374 -15.98 -14.45 -13.93
N HIS A 375 -15.60 -14.05 -12.71
CA HIS A 375 -15.00 -12.73 -12.49
C HIS A 375 -13.47 -12.75 -12.60
N VAL A 376 -12.94 -12.09 -13.62
CA VAL A 376 -11.49 -11.89 -13.76
C VAL A 376 -11.08 -10.73 -12.85
N ASP A 377 -10.15 -10.99 -11.95
CA ASP A 377 -9.60 -10.01 -11.01
C ASP A 377 -8.56 -9.08 -11.68
N SER A 378 -9.01 -8.31 -12.66
CA SER A 378 -8.17 -7.42 -13.46
C SER A 378 -9.03 -6.32 -14.10
N LEU A 379 -8.77 -5.06 -13.74
CA LEU A 379 -9.41 -3.91 -14.39
C LEU A 379 -8.90 -3.74 -15.82
N LEU A 380 -7.63 -4.05 -16.08
CA LEU A 380 -7.06 -4.07 -17.42
C LEU A 380 -7.81 -5.02 -18.36
N TYR A 381 -8.14 -6.22 -17.88
CA TYR A 381 -8.92 -7.21 -18.63
C TYR A 381 -10.31 -6.69 -18.97
N ARG A 382 -11.02 -6.14 -17.97
CA ARG A 382 -12.36 -5.57 -18.14
C ARG A 382 -12.36 -4.39 -19.11
N TYR A 383 -11.39 -3.50 -18.95
CA TYR A 383 -11.21 -2.38 -19.88
C TYR A 383 -11.10 -2.88 -21.32
N LEU A 384 -10.27 -3.88 -21.60
CA LEU A 384 -10.05 -4.36 -22.98
C LEU A 384 -11.22 -5.17 -23.56
N LEU A 385 -12.04 -5.83 -22.74
CA LEU A 385 -13.00 -6.85 -23.20
C LEU A 385 -14.48 -6.57 -22.92
N ASP A 386 -14.81 -5.67 -22.00
CA ASP A 386 -16.17 -5.17 -21.75
C ASP A 386 -16.45 -3.94 -22.66
#